data_AF-A0AAJ2NSE9-F1
#
_entry.id   AF-A0AAJ2NSE9-F1
#
_cell.length_a   1.000
_cell.length_b   1.000
_cell.length_c   1.000
_cell.angle_alpha   90.00
_cell.angle_beta   90.00
_cell.angle_gamma   90.00
#
_symmetry.space_group_name_H-M   'P 1'
#
loop_
_entity.id
_entity.type
_entity.pdbx_description
1 polymer ?
#
loop_
_entity_poly.entity_id
_entity_poly.type
_entity_poly.pdbx_seq_one_letter_code
_entity_poly.pdbx_strand_id
1 'polypeptide(L)'
;SRHGRLKTTLLDQKFIAGIGNCYSTEICFHAGILPTKDIDDISETERVRFYHSMQVILLEAIKYGGYLENPFFKGDTLTGSFYELCQVYDREGEKCQRCGSTIVMELISS
;
A
#
# COMPACT_ATOMS: atom_id res chain seq x y z
N SER A 1 7.05 0.37 -23.01
CA SER A 1 6.18 -0.34 -22.06
C SER A 1 7.07 -1.11 -21.10
N ARG A 2 6.90 -0.91 -19.79
CA ARG A 2 7.49 -1.80 -18.78
C ARG A 2 6.40 -2.81 -18.45
N HIS A 3 6.67 -4.07 -18.73
CA HIS A 3 5.77 -5.16 -18.36
C HIS A 3 5.97 -5.45 -16.87
N GLY A 4 4.90 -5.49 -16.10
CA GLY A 4 4.97 -5.74 -14.68
C GLY A 4 3.65 -5.51 -13.97
N ARG A 5 3.42 -6.30 -12.92
CA ARG A 5 2.30 -6.11 -12.00
C ARG A 5 2.48 -4.80 -11.26
N LEU A 6 1.36 -4.15 -10.94
CA LEU A 6 1.34 -2.85 -10.27
C LEU A 6 2.16 -2.86 -8.97
N LYS A 7 1.91 -3.82 -8.08
CA LYS A 7 2.60 -3.87 -6.78
C LYS A 7 4.10 -4.14 -6.92
N THR A 8 4.53 -5.05 -7.78
CA THR A 8 5.96 -5.35 -7.95
C THR A 8 6.73 -4.15 -8.51
N THR A 9 6.10 -3.38 -9.40
CA THR A 9 6.68 -2.13 -9.92
C THR A 9 6.79 -1.05 -8.85
N LEU A 10 5.80 -0.91 -7.97
CA LEU A 10 5.87 0.03 -6.84
C LEU A 10 6.98 -0.32 -5.84
N LEU A 11 7.32 -1.59 -5.70
CA LEU A 11 8.40 -2.05 -4.84
C LEU A 11 9.79 -1.85 -5.46
N ASP A 12 9.89 -1.62 -6.78
CA ASP A 12 11.15 -1.27 -7.43
C ASP A 12 11.61 0.11 -6.97
N GLN A 13 12.66 0.14 -6.13
CA GLN A 13 13.21 1.38 -5.60
C GLN A 13 13.85 2.27 -6.69
N LYS A 14 14.10 1.74 -7.90
CA LYS A 14 14.51 2.53 -9.06
C LYS A 14 13.32 3.23 -9.73
N PHE A 15 12.10 2.79 -9.46
CA PHE A 15 10.87 3.41 -9.96
C PHE A 15 10.43 4.54 -9.03
N ILE A 16 10.09 4.20 -7.77
CA ILE A 16 9.76 5.19 -6.74
C ILE A 16 10.36 4.71 -5.41
N ALA A 17 11.33 5.45 -4.90
CA ALA A 17 11.95 5.14 -3.61
C ALA A 17 10.98 5.37 -2.44
N GLY A 18 11.08 4.53 -1.41
CA GLY A 18 10.33 4.69 -0.15
C GLY A 18 8.96 4.03 -0.13
N ILE A 19 8.50 3.46 -1.25
CA ILE A 19 7.27 2.66 -1.29
C ILE A 19 7.62 1.19 -0.98
N GLY A 20 7.15 0.72 0.18
CA GLY A 20 7.30 -0.66 0.64
C GLY A 20 6.00 -1.47 0.55
N ASN A 21 6.01 -2.69 1.12
CA ASN A 21 4.85 -3.59 1.10
C ASN A 21 3.60 -2.99 1.75
N CYS A 22 3.76 -2.31 2.89
CA CYS A 22 2.66 -1.63 3.58
C CYS A 22 1.98 -0.60 2.67
N TYR A 23 2.71 0.44 2.26
CA TYR A 23 2.14 1.52 1.46
C TYR A 23 1.62 1.04 0.10
N SER A 24 2.36 0.18 -0.61
CA SER A 24 1.88 -0.34 -1.90
C SER A 24 0.55 -1.09 -1.78
N THR A 25 0.36 -1.86 -0.70
CA THR A 25 -0.88 -2.61 -0.44
C THR A 25 -2.03 -1.67 -0.12
N GLU A 26 -1.82 -0.72 0.81
CA GLU A 26 -2.84 0.26 1.22
C GLU A 26 -3.23 1.20 0.07
N ILE A 27 -2.26 1.65 -0.74
CA ILE A 27 -2.52 2.48 -1.93
C ILE A 27 -3.36 1.72 -2.94
N CYS A 28 -3.04 0.45 -3.24
CA CYS A 28 -3.84 -0.37 -4.18
C CYS A 28 -5.27 -0.56 -3.67
N PHE A 29 -5.44 -0.83 -2.37
CA PHE A 29 -6.76 -1.00 -1.76
C PHE A 29 -7.57 0.29 -1.75
N HIS A 30 -6.98 1.41 -1.33
CA HIS A 30 -7.61 2.73 -1.35
C HIS A 30 -8.00 3.11 -2.77
N ALA A 31 -7.10 2.89 -3.73
CA ALA A 31 -7.38 3.11 -5.14
C ALA A 31 -8.50 2.19 -5.65
N GLY A 32 -8.64 0.97 -5.11
CA GLY A 32 -9.55 -0.04 -5.62
C GLY A 32 -9.01 -0.69 -6.90
N ILE A 33 -7.70 -0.95 -6.94
CA ILE A 33 -7.01 -1.59 -8.06
C ILE A 33 -6.32 -2.84 -7.51
N LEU A 34 -6.46 -3.97 -8.21
CA LEU A 34 -5.81 -5.21 -7.79
C LEU A 34 -4.28 -5.06 -7.85
N PRO A 35 -3.55 -5.49 -6.81
CA PRO A 35 -2.08 -5.45 -6.79
C PRO A 35 -1.41 -6.19 -7.96
N THR A 36 -2.09 -7.22 -8.48
CA THR A 36 -1.67 -8.08 -9.59
C THR A 36 -2.01 -7.54 -10.97
N LYS A 37 -2.73 -6.42 -11.07
CA LYS A 37 -3.08 -5.82 -12.37
C LYS A 37 -1.82 -5.40 -13.11
N ASP A 38 -1.73 -5.70 -14.40
CA ASP A 38 -0.65 -5.25 -15.25
C ASP A 38 -0.70 -3.72 -15.43
N ILE A 39 0.46 -3.07 -15.35
CA ILE A 39 0.53 -1.60 -15.45
C ILE A 39 0.03 -1.08 -16.79
N ASP A 40 0.28 -1.83 -17.86
CA ASP A 40 -0.15 -1.46 -19.20
C ASP A 40 -1.69 -1.50 -19.33
N ASP A 41 -2.40 -2.23 -18.45
CA ASP A 41 -3.87 -2.34 -18.42
C ASP A 41 -4.55 -1.31 -17.49
N ILE A 42 -3.77 -0.46 -16.82
CA ILE A 42 -4.32 0.60 -15.97
C ILE A 42 -4.83 1.74 -16.86
N SER A 43 -6.14 1.91 -16.89
CA SER A 43 -6.83 2.97 -17.63
C SER A 43 -6.52 4.35 -17.07
N GLU A 44 -6.78 5.40 -17.86
CA GLU A 44 -6.49 6.78 -17.43
C GLU A 44 -7.24 7.18 -16.15
N THR A 45 -8.49 6.75 -16.01
CA THR A 45 -9.29 7.02 -14.81
C THR A 45 -8.78 6.28 -13.58
N GLU A 46 -8.25 5.06 -13.76
CA GLU A 46 -7.56 4.32 -12.70
C GLU A 46 -6.24 4.99 -12.32
N ARG A 47 -5.47 5.53 -13.28
CA ARG A 47 -4.22 6.28 -13.00
C ARG A 47 -4.47 7.51 -12.13
N VAL A 48 -5.50 8.29 -12.45
CA VAL A 48 -5.88 9.47 -11.65
C VAL A 48 -6.27 9.07 -10.22
N ARG A 49 -7.11 8.04 -10.07
CA ARG A 49 -7.48 7.49 -8.76
C ARG A 49 -6.28 6.96 -7.99
N PHE A 50 -5.38 6.28 -8.67
CA PHE A 50 -4.17 5.72 -8.09
C PHE A 50 -3.26 6.83 -7.56
N TYR A 51 -2.99 7.86 -8.37
CA TYR A 51 -2.20 9.02 -7.95
C TYR A 51 -2.79 9.72 -6.72
N HIS A 52 -4.10 9.97 -6.71
CA HIS A 52 -4.78 10.53 -5.54
C HIS A 52 -4.63 9.61 -4.31
N SER A 53 -4.74 8.31 -4.48
CA SER A 53 -4.58 7.33 -3.40
C SER A 53 -3.16 7.31 -2.84
N MET A 54 -2.14 7.47 -3.68
CA MET A 54 -0.76 7.64 -3.22
C MET A 54 -0.64 8.86 -2.31
N GLN A 55 -1.19 10.01 -2.73
CA GLN A 55 -1.13 11.24 -1.92
C GLN A 55 -1.83 11.06 -0.57
N VAL A 56 -3.05 10.51 -0.57
CA VAL A 56 -3.81 10.29 0.67
C VAL A 56 -3.04 9.40 1.65
N ILE A 57 -2.63 8.20 1.20
CA ILE A 57 -1.96 7.23 2.07
C ILE A 57 -0.61 7.74 2.56
N LEU A 58 0.19 8.38 1.71
CA LEU A 58 1.51 8.85 2.11
C LEU A 58 1.44 10.08 3.02
N LEU A 59 0.50 10.99 2.80
CA LEU A 59 0.30 12.13 3.70
C LEU A 59 -0.23 11.68 5.07
N GLU A 60 -1.12 10.69 5.09
CA GLU A 60 -1.58 10.08 6.34
C GLU A 60 -0.43 9.36 7.05
N ALA A 61 0.36 8.56 6.35
CA ALA A 61 1.54 7.92 6.91
C ALA A 61 2.50 8.94 7.53
N ILE A 62 2.82 10.04 6.84
CA ILE A 62 3.67 11.11 7.39
C ILE A 62 3.08 11.69 8.68
N LYS A 63 1.77 11.92 8.73
CA LYS A 63 1.08 12.46 9.91
C LYS A 63 1.14 11.51 11.12
N TYR A 64 1.09 10.20 10.88
CA TYR A 64 1.10 9.16 11.90
C TYR A 64 2.46 8.45 12.04
N GLY A 65 3.56 9.17 11.78
CA GLY A 65 4.92 8.70 12.04
C GLY A 65 5.41 7.54 11.16
N GLY A 66 4.72 7.30 10.05
CA GLY A 66 5.06 6.28 9.06
C GLY A 66 4.86 4.85 9.56
N TYR A 67 5.33 3.91 8.75
CA TYR A 67 5.43 2.51 9.11
C TYR A 67 6.87 2.17 9.52
N LEU A 68 7.00 1.61 10.72
CA LEU A 68 8.23 1.04 11.24
C LEU A 68 7.86 -0.08 12.21
N GLU A 69 8.47 -1.24 12.05
CA GLU A 69 8.14 -2.42 12.89
C GLU A 69 8.64 -2.24 14.33
N ASN A 70 9.73 -1.51 14.51
CA ASN A 70 10.35 -1.27 15.82
C ASN A 70 10.42 0.24 16.10
N PRO A 71 10.24 0.69 17.35
CA PRO A 71 10.42 2.10 17.71
C PRO A 71 11.82 2.60 17.34
N PHE A 72 11.93 3.86 16.89
CA PHE A 72 13.22 4.41 16.45
C PHE A 72 14.20 4.59 17.63
N PHE A 73 13.67 4.89 18.82
CA PHE A 73 14.42 4.94 20.07
C PHE A 73 13.52 4.56 21.26
N LYS A 74 14.13 4.31 22.41
CA LYS A 74 13.39 3.98 23.64
C LYS A 74 12.49 5.16 24.07
N GLY A 75 11.19 4.93 24.12
CA GLY A 75 10.19 5.94 24.49
C GLY A 75 9.60 6.71 23.30
N ASP A 76 9.95 6.33 22.07
CA ASP A 76 9.26 6.80 20.87
C ASP A 76 7.81 6.29 20.85
N THR A 77 6.87 7.21 20.68
CA THR A 77 5.41 6.96 20.67
C THR A 77 4.76 7.35 19.35
N LEU A 78 5.53 7.90 18.41
CA LEU A 78 5.02 8.42 17.16
C LEU A 78 5.40 7.52 15.98
N THR A 79 6.65 7.06 15.90
CA THR A 79 7.10 6.33 14.72
C THR A 79 6.47 4.93 14.65
N GLY A 80 5.96 4.57 13.48
CA GLY A 80 5.30 3.29 13.23
C GLY A 80 3.79 3.29 13.41
N SER A 81 3.21 4.36 13.95
CA SER A 81 1.78 4.42 14.29
C SER A 81 0.83 4.35 13.09
N PHE A 82 1.31 4.51 11.85
CA PHE A 82 0.50 4.27 10.66
C PHE A 82 0.00 2.81 10.57
N TYR A 83 0.71 1.84 11.16
CA TYR A 83 0.30 0.43 11.14
C TYR A 83 -1.11 0.20 11.69
N GLU A 84 -1.50 0.98 12.70
CA GLU A 84 -2.83 0.87 13.31
C GLU A 84 -3.95 1.31 12.35
N LEU A 85 -3.61 2.14 11.36
CA LEU A 85 -4.56 2.67 10.36
C LEU A 85 -4.69 1.76 9.12
N CYS A 86 -3.78 0.80 8.94
CA CYS A 86 -3.80 -0.13 7.81
C CYS A 86 -5.13 -0.88 7.72
N GLN A 87 -5.72 -0.83 6.52
CA GLN A 87 -7.02 -1.43 6.23
C GLN A 87 -6.90 -2.89 5.77
N VAL A 88 -5.78 -3.25 5.13
CA VAL A 88 -5.58 -4.57 4.52
C VAL A 88 -4.18 -5.16 4.71
N TYR A 89 -3.16 -4.33 4.93
CA TYR A 89 -1.80 -4.81 5.19
C TYR A 89 -1.73 -5.57 6.52
N ASP A 90 -1.18 -6.78 6.50
CA ASP A 90 -1.12 -7.73 7.63
C ASP A 90 -2.47 -8.00 8.32
N ARG A 91 -3.55 -8.02 7.53
CA ARG A 91 -4.94 -8.29 8.00
C ARG A 91 -5.53 -9.54 7.35
N GLU A 92 -4.69 -10.50 6.92
CA GLU A 92 -5.17 -11.75 6.30
C GLU A 92 -6.13 -12.50 7.24
N GLY A 93 -7.22 -13.03 6.69
CA GLY A 93 -8.24 -13.75 7.44
C GLY A 93 -9.27 -12.84 8.13
N GLU A 94 -8.96 -11.55 8.29
CA GLU A 94 -9.90 -10.57 8.85
C GLU A 94 -10.99 -10.17 7.86
N LYS A 95 -12.04 -9.50 8.37
CA LYS A 95 -13.14 -8.97 7.55
C LYS A 95 -12.77 -7.60 7.01
N CYS A 96 -12.89 -7.44 5.70
CA CYS A 96 -12.69 -6.17 5.02
C CYS A 96 -13.69 -5.11 5.53
N GLN A 97 -13.19 -3.98 6.01
CA GLN A 97 -14.02 -2.89 6.54
C GLN A 97 -14.87 -2.21 5.46
N ARG A 98 -14.54 -2.38 4.18
CA ARG A 98 -15.30 -1.83 3.05
C ARG A 98 -16.49 -2.70 2.63
N CYS A 99 -16.33 -4.03 2.63
CA CYS A 99 -17.32 -4.94 2.03
C CYS A 99 -17.67 -6.18 2.85
N GLY A 100 -16.99 -6.44 3.97
CA GLY A 100 -17.22 -7.61 4.82
C GLY A 100 -16.67 -8.95 4.29
N SER A 101 -16.09 -8.99 3.09
CA SER A 101 -15.38 -10.18 2.59
C SER A 101 -14.12 -10.46 3.40
N THR A 102 -13.68 -11.72 3.45
CA THR A 102 -12.41 -12.09 4.10
C THR A 102 -11.22 -11.59 3.27
N ILE A 103 -10.26 -10.95 3.91
CA ILE A 103 -9.01 -10.49 3.29
C ILE A 103 -8.11 -11.70 3.05
N VAL A 104 -7.49 -11.77 1.88
CA VAL A 104 -6.58 -12.84 1.46
C VAL A 104 -5.18 -12.29 1.23
N MET A 105 -4.15 -13.06 1.61
CA MET A 105 -2.77 -12.76 1.25
C MET A 105 -2.36 -13.61 0.06
N GLU A 106 -1.73 -12.98 -0.92
CA GLU A 106 -1.10 -13.67 -2.05
C GLU A 106 0.36 -13.22 -2.18
N LEU A 107 1.26 -14.19 -2.32
CA LEU A 107 2.65 -13.94 -2.65
C LEU A 107 2.77 -13.60 -4.14
N ILE A 108 3.10 -12.34 -4.43
CA ILE A 108 3.34 -11.87 -5.79
C ILE A 108 4.84 -11.93 -6.05
N SER A 109 5.30 -12.99 -6.70
CA SER A 109 6.66 -13.06 -7.24
C SER A 109 6.74 -12.40 -8.62
N SER A 110 7.92 -11.86 -8.93
CA SER A 110 8.32 -11.35 -10.24
C SER A 110 8.23 -12.42 -11.33
#